data_AF-A0AAD4BFW4-F1
#
_entry.id   AF-A0AAD4BFW4-F1
#
_cell.length_a   1.000
_cell.length_b   1.000
_cell.length_c   1.000
_cell.angle_alpha   90.00
_cell.angle_beta   90.00
_cell.angle_gamma   90.00
#
_symmetry.space_group_name_H-M   'P 1'
#
loop_
_entity.id
_entity.type
_entity.pdbx_description
1 polymer ?
#
loop_
_entity_poly.entity_id
_entity_poly.type
_entity_poly.pdbx_seq_one_letter_code
_entity_poly.pdbx_strand_id
1 'polypeptide(L)'
;MDKPLVEASLNYLYARLSHPPMGKAFLLHPSMPSALKVLASLLPVEQVEEEVSVDITGSVRTIPANTTFATPDHGLTSEELGRLLPLPEPTRCYEWMKTVFVAEPECELTQVDFWNLYKDAFSPHVELFPVLVASEVIKNANTAFEHAQVSRRKETQASQQFKCQWDRSQRSAPPSSGAGELYYRPIQHVNDLEASYGPCHWSTCGAARMPKSHLRLHVLTHIPSSQPPARHPSQDDNITIAVDDNYPLANPTLRPPPPPRSKSVKFPRPAVDPPSSSLTALLITRILFHTSARLLVAADLAPRPDGERFGFPGVVEEDDGEVMSEDYGGEAEGERKGRRAFVGVRRMLEGVRMKDEALVSWIAEMVDAGFDGLLQ
;
A
#
# COMPACT_ATOMS: atom_id res chain seq x y z
N MET A 1 -22.13 25.56 -33.07
CA MET A 1 -22.50 24.55 -34.08
C MET A 1 -24.00 24.68 -34.31
N ASP A 2 -24.46 24.69 -35.57
CA ASP A 2 -25.89 24.69 -35.89
C ASP A 2 -26.46 23.28 -35.68
N LYS A 3 -26.93 23.00 -34.46
CA LYS A 3 -27.34 21.66 -34.03
C LYS A 3 -28.48 21.08 -34.90
N PRO A 4 -29.57 21.82 -35.19
CA PRO A 4 -30.63 21.32 -36.07
C PRO A 4 -30.14 20.89 -37.45
N LEU A 5 -29.25 21.67 -38.07
CA LEU A 5 -28.70 21.34 -39.39
C LEU A 5 -27.82 20.07 -39.33
N VAL A 6 -27.00 19.95 -38.29
CA VAL A 6 -26.12 18.79 -38.09
C VAL A 6 -26.95 17.53 -37.88
N GLU A 7 -27.97 17.59 -37.01
CA GLU A 7 -28.86 16.46 -36.74
C GLU A 7 -29.62 16.02 -37.99
N ALA A 8 -30.18 16.97 -38.76
CA ALA A 8 -30.85 16.68 -40.02
C ALA A 8 -29.89 16.02 -41.04
N SER A 9 -28.65 16.51 -41.12
CA SER A 9 -27.61 15.97 -42.01
C SER A 9 -27.20 14.55 -41.61
N LEU A 10 -27.01 14.30 -40.31
CA LEU A 10 -26.68 12.98 -39.77
C LEU A 10 -27.82 11.99 -39.99
N ASN A 11 -29.08 12.39 -39.75
CA ASN A 11 -30.23 11.52 -39.98
C ASN A 11 -30.38 11.16 -41.47
N TYR A 12 -30.15 12.13 -42.36
CA TYR A 12 -30.13 11.87 -43.81
C TYR A 12 -29.02 10.87 -44.18
N LEU A 13 -27.79 11.11 -43.72
CA LEU A 13 -26.65 10.22 -43.99
C LEU A 13 -26.90 8.82 -43.44
N TYR A 14 -27.39 8.70 -42.21
CA TYR A 14 -27.72 7.42 -41.60
C TYR A 14 -28.77 6.65 -42.40
N ALA A 15 -29.89 7.30 -42.77
CA ALA A 15 -30.95 6.67 -43.55
C ALA A 15 -30.45 6.16 -44.91
N ARG A 16 -29.52 6.88 -45.56
CA ARG A 16 -28.97 6.50 -46.87
C ARG A 16 -27.89 5.43 -46.76
N LEU A 17 -26.96 5.56 -45.83
CA LEU A 17 -25.82 4.65 -45.66
C LEU A 17 -26.21 3.32 -45.03
N SER A 18 -27.34 3.26 -44.32
CA SER A 18 -27.91 2.00 -43.85
C SER A 18 -28.26 1.04 -44.98
N HIS A 19 -28.47 1.53 -46.20
CA HIS A 19 -28.64 0.69 -47.39
C HIS A 19 -27.26 0.24 -47.93
N PRO A 20 -26.92 -1.05 -47.92
CA PRO A 20 -25.55 -1.51 -48.16
C PRO A 20 -24.93 -1.07 -49.50
N PRO A 21 -25.65 -1.10 -50.65
CA PRO A 21 -25.13 -0.56 -51.91
C PRO A 21 -24.71 0.91 -51.85
N MET A 22 -25.43 1.72 -51.07
CA MET A 22 -25.11 3.14 -50.90
C MET A 22 -23.87 3.34 -50.04
N GLY A 23 -23.69 2.50 -49.01
CA GLY A 23 -22.46 2.46 -48.21
C GLY A 23 -21.23 2.14 -49.06
N LYS A 24 -21.31 1.10 -49.91
CA LYS A 24 -20.23 0.74 -50.85
C LYS A 24 -19.91 1.87 -51.83
N ALA A 25 -20.93 2.46 -52.44
CA ALA A 25 -20.76 3.60 -53.35
C ALA A 25 -20.14 4.81 -52.63
N PHE A 26 -20.51 5.06 -51.37
CA PHE A 26 -19.96 6.14 -50.57
C PHE A 26 -18.47 5.96 -50.27
N LEU A 27 -17.98 4.73 -50.08
CA LEU A 27 -16.55 4.45 -49.88
C LEU A 27 -15.68 4.87 -51.08
N LEU A 28 -16.25 4.87 -52.28
CA LEU A 28 -15.56 5.33 -53.50
C LEU A 28 -15.59 6.85 -53.67
N HIS A 29 -16.44 7.56 -52.92
CA HIS A 29 -16.62 8.99 -53.06
C HIS A 29 -15.38 9.78 -52.60
N PRO A 30 -14.90 10.79 -53.35
CA PRO A 30 -13.66 11.51 -53.04
C PRO A 30 -13.71 12.26 -51.69
N SER A 31 -14.89 12.67 -51.23
CA SER A 31 -15.05 13.35 -49.95
C SER A 31 -15.22 12.42 -48.74
N MET A 32 -15.31 11.10 -48.95
CA MET A 32 -15.54 10.13 -47.86
C MET A 32 -14.53 10.26 -46.71
N PRO A 33 -13.20 10.36 -46.95
CA PRO A 33 -12.24 10.50 -45.86
C PRO A 33 -12.45 11.79 -45.04
N SER A 34 -12.84 12.87 -45.70
CA SER A 34 -13.14 14.15 -45.05
C SER A 34 -14.44 14.07 -44.24
N ALA A 35 -15.47 13.41 -44.78
CA ALA A 35 -16.72 13.17 -44.06
C ALA A 35 -16.48 12.31 -42.81
N LEU A 36 -15.68 11.23 -42.93
CA LEU A 36 -15.31 10.38 -41.80
C LEU A 36 -14.54 11.16 -40.72
N LYS A 37 -13.62 12.05 -41.11
CA LYS A 37 -12.93 12.96 -40.18
C LYS A 37 -13.90 13.86 -39.43
N VAL A 38 -14.89 14.43 -40.12
CA VAL A 38 -15.90 15.28 -39.48
C VAL A 38 -16.74 14.48 -38.49
N LEU A 39 -17.21 13.28 -38.87
CA LEU A 39 -17.95 12.37 -37.98
C LEU A 39 -17.13 12.01 -36.74
N ALA A 40 -15.86 11.62 -36.90
CA ALA A 40 -14.97 11.30 -35.80
C ALA A 40 -14.67 12.52 -34.91
N SER A 41 -14.60 13.73 -35.48
CA SER A 41 -14.40 14.98 -34.71
C SER A 41 -15.63 15.40 -33.90
N LEU A 42 -16.83 14.99 -34.31
CA LEU A 42 -18.05 15.34 -33.61
C LEU A 42 -18.15 14.63 -32.26
N LEU A 43 -17.66 13.39 -32.17
CA LEU A 43 -17.71 12.56 -30.97
C LEU A 43 -17.04 13.22 -29.75
N PRO A 44 -15.78 13.70 -29.81
CA PRO A 44 -15.16 14.40 -28.68
C PRO A 44 -15.70 15.82 -28.46
N VAL A 45 -16.21 16.49 -29.50
CA VAL A 45 -16.74 17.86 -29.37
C VAL A 45 -18.03 17.90 -28.54
N GLU A 46 -18.84 16.85 -28.61
CA GLU A 46 -20.08 16.73 -27.85
C GLU A 46 -19.92 15.98 -26.53
N GLN A 47 -18.69 15.58 -26.18
CA GLN A 47 -18.40 14.95 -24.88
C GLN A 47 -18.43 15.96 -23.74
N VAL A 48 -19.11 15.56 -22.66
CA VAL A 48 -19.12 16.28 -21.40
C VAL A 48 -18.35 15.44 -20.39
N GLU A 49 -17.18 15.92 -19.98
CA GLU A 49 -16.29 15.25 -19.03
C GLU A 49 -16.41 15.88 -17.63
N GLU A 50 -16.38 15.05 -16.60
CA GLU A 50 -16.27 15.41 -15.19
C GLU A 50 -14.91 14.94 -14.66
N GLU A 51 -14.25 15.79 -13.86
CA GLU A 51 -12.98 15.46 -13.22
C GLU A 51 -13.25 14.67 -11.93
N VAL A 52 -12.91 13.37 -11.92
CA VAL A 52 -13.08 12.50 -10.75
C VAL A 52 -11.76 12.42 -10.00
N SER A 53 -11.78 12.75 -8.71
CA SER A 53 -10.64 12.54 -7.81
C SER A 53 -10.82 11.26 -6.99
N VAL A 54 -9.93 10.29 -7.17
CA VAL A 54 -9.87 9.08 -6.33
C VAL A 54 -8.72 9.23 -5.35
N ASP A 55 -9.03 9.11 -4.05
CA ASP A 55 -8.02 9.07 -3.01
C ASP A 55 -7.38 7.68 -2.96
N ILE A 56 -6.07 7.62 -3.20
CA ILE A 56 -5.26 6.39 -3.13
C ILE A 56 -4.45 6.35 -1.83
N THR A 57 -4.73 7.26 -0.89
CA THR A 57 -4.08 7.23 0.42
C THR A 57 -4.55 5.99 1.16
N GLY A 58 -3.61 5.10 1.49
CA GLY A 58 -3.90 3.94 2.33
C GLY A 58 -4.42 4.37 3.71
N SER A 59 -4.98 3.44 4.48
CA SER A 59 -5.43 3.74 5.84
C SER A 59 -4.22 4.06 6.73
N VAL A 60 -4.23 5.23 7.38
CA VAL A 60 -3.12 5.74 8.18
C VAL A 60 -3.58 6.03 9.61
N ARG A 61 -2.76 5.62 10.60
CA ARG A 61 -2.92 5.98 12.01
C ARG A 61 -1.83 6.96 12.44
N THR A 62 -2.18 7.97 13.23
CA THR A 62 -1.21 8.86 13.88
C THR A 62 -1.10 8.52 15.36
N ILE A 63 0.14 8.43 15.87
CA ILE A 63 0.44 8.13 17.28
C ILE A 63 1.35 9.23 17.83
N PRO A 64 1.15 9.71 19.08
CA PRO A 64 2.05 10.67 19.70
C PRO A 64 3.49 10.13 19.78
N ALA A 65 4.47 10.95 19.42
CA ALA A 65 5.88 10.58 19.45
C ALA A 65 6.36 10.18 20.85
N ASN A 66 5.74 10.73 21.91
CA ASN A 66 6.08 10.41 23.30
C ASN A 66 5.67 8.99 23.73
N THR A 67 4.80 8.31 22.96
CA THR A 67 4.42 6.92 23.21
C THR A 67 5.50 5.93 22.76
N THR A 68 6.66 6.38 22.25
CA THR A 68 7.80 5.47 21.97
C THR A 68 8.45 4.92 23.24
N PHE A 69 8.16 5.50 24.40
CA PHE A 69 8.45 4.88 25.69
C PHE A 69 7.26 4.00 26.12
N ALA A 70 6.93 2.99 25.33
CA ALA A 70 6.22 1.86 25.90
C ALA A 70 7.15 1.28 26.96
N THR A 71 6.87 1.55 28.23
CA THR A 71 7.60 0.96 29.35
C THR A 71 7.45 -0.53 29.19
N PRO A 72 8.52 -1.26 28.85
CA PRO A 72 8.42 -2.69 28.68
C PRO A 72 7.89 -3.30 29.97
N ASP A 73 7.02 -4.30 29.84
CA ASP A 73 6.63 -5.11 30.98
C ASP A 73 7.88 -5.65 31.66
N HIS A 74 7.96 -5.52 32.98
CA HIS A 74 9.10 -5.98 33.76
C HIS A 74 9.24 -7.49 33.63
N GLY A 75 10.32 -7.92 32.99
CA GLY A 75 10.79 -9.31 32.99
C GLY A 75 11.70 -9.55 34.19
N LEU A 76 11.61 -10.74 34.79
CA LEU A 76 12.49 -11.13 35.89
C LEU A 76 13.96 -10.99 35.49
N THR A 77 14.71 -10.20 36.23
CA THR A 77 16.17 -10.12 36.07
C THR A 77 16.84 -11.39 36.58
N SER A 78 18.08 -11.66 36.14
CA SER A 78 18.84 -12.82 36.61
C SER A 78 19.08 -12.82 38.13
N GLU A 79 19.14 -11.64 38.76
CA GLU A 79 19.29 -11.48 40.20
C GLU A 79 17.99 -11.77 40.96
N GLU A 80 16.85 -11.41 40.40
CA GLU A 80 15.53 -11.74 40.96
C GLU A 80 15.24 -13.23 40.81
N LEU A 81 15.53 -13.80 39.64
CA LEU A 81 15.39 -15.23 39.40
C LEU A 81 16.28 -16.05 40.35
N GLY A 82 17.53 -15.64 40.56
CA GLY A 82 18.45 -16.28 41.51
C GLY A 82 17.97 -16.23 42.97
N ARG A 83 17.18 -15.22 43.35
CA ARG A 83 16.55 -15.12 44.68
C ARG A 83 15.28 -15.95 44.80
N LEU A 84 14.52 -16.07 43.71
CA LEU A 84 13.23 -16.78 43.69
C LEU A 84 13.40 -18.29 43.57
N LEU A 85 14.33 -18.79 42.75
CA LEU A 85 14.51 -20.23 42.50
C LEU A 85 14.67 -21.09 43.76
N PRO A 86 15.47 -20.70 44.78
CA PRO A 86 15.67 -21.50 45.99
C PRO A 86 14.43 -21.59 46.90
N LEU A 87 13.42 -20.76 46.69
CA LEU A 87 12.22 -20.75 47.52
C LEU A 87 11.34 -21.97 47.24
N PRO A 88 10.77 -22.62 48.27
CA PRO A 88 9.81 -23.69 48.09
C PRO A 88 8.47 -23.15 47.58
N GLU A 89 7.70 -24.01 46.91
CA GLU A 89 6.31 -23.71 46.59
C GLU A 89 5.41 -23.95 47.81
N PRO A 90 4.37 -23.12 48.04
CA PRO A 90 3.84 -22.06 47.17
C PRO A 90 4.48 -20.67 47.37
N THR A 91 5.43 -20.54 48.29
CA THR A 91 6.04 -19.24 48.66
C THR A 91 6.71 -18.57 47.46
N ARG A 92 7.38 -19.33 46.60
CA ARG A 92 7.98 -18.83 45.37
C ARG A 92 6.95 -18.20 44.44
N CYS A 93 5.80 -18.84 44.25
CA CYS A 93 4.70 -18.32 43.45
C CYS A 93 4.20 -16.96 43.97
N TYR A 94 4.01 -16.81 45.29
CA TYR A 94 3.61 -15.54 45.90
C TYR A 94 4.67 -14.43 45.76
N GLU A 95 5.94 -14.74 46.00
CA GLU A 95 7.03 -13.76 45.88
C GLU A 95 7.27 -13.35 44.41
N TRP A 96 7.12 -14.29 43.47
CA TRP A 96 7.11 -13.99 42.05
C TRP A 96 5.97 -13.03 41.67
N MET A 97 4.75 -13.30 42.15
CA MET A 97 3.59 -12.44 41.89
C MET A 97 3.81 -11.01 42.38
N LYS A 98 4.34 -10.83 43.60
CA LYS A 98 4.67 -9.50 44.16
C LYS A 98 5.79 -8.79 43.41
N THR A 99 6.70 -9.54 42.77
CA THR A 99 7.84 -8.99 42.04
C THR A 99 7.43 -8.50 40.65
N VAL A 100 6.60 -9.29 39.96
CA VAL A 100 6.28 -9.10 38.53
C VAL A 100 5.00 -8.28 38.31
N PHE A 101 4.09 -8.25 39.28
CA PHE A 101 2.76 -7.68 39.09
C PHE A 101 2.43 -6.56 40.08
N VAL A 102 1.55 -5.64 39.66
CA VAL A 102 1.01 -4.54 40.46
C VAL A 102 -0.50 -4.48 40.24
N ALA A 103 -1.27 -4.17 41.29
CA ALA A 103 -2.71 -3.96 41.17
C ALA A 103 -2.99 -2.69 40.34
N GLU A 104 -3.67 -2.83 39.21
CA GLU A 104 -4.06 -1.74 38.30
C GLU A 104 -5.52 -1.96 37.86
N PRO A 105 -6.47 -1.08 38.21
CA PRO A 105 -7.92 -1.31 38.06
C PRO A 105 -8.43 -1.27 36.62
N GLU A 106 -7.59 -0.91 35.65
CA GLU A 106 -7.95 -0.74 34.23
C GLU A 106 -7.38 -1.85 33.33
N CYS A 107 -6.66 -2.83 33.89
CA CYS A 107 -5.94 -3.84 33.12
C CYS A 107 -6.28 -5.27 33.57
N GLU A 108 -6.91 -6.04 32.69
CA GLU A 108 -7.23 -7.45 32.94
C GLU A 108 -6.15 -8.36 32.35
N LEU A 109 -5.49 -9.14 33.21
CA LEU A 109 -4.62 -10.25 32.80
C LEU A 109 -5.39 -11.57 32.98
N THR A 110 -5.44 -12.41 31.94
CA THR A 110 -6.25 -13.63 31.99
C THR A 110 -5.61 -14.71 32.86
N GLN A 111 -6.41 -15.66 33.35
CA GLN A 111 -5.88 -16.82 34.09
C GLN A 111 -4.90 -17.66 33.26
N VAL A 112 -5.13 -17.73 31.94
CA VAL A 112 -4.25 -18.43 31.00
C VAL A 112 -2.91 -17.70 30.88
N ASP A 113 -2.93 -16.37 30.85
CA ASP A 113 -1.71 -15.56 30.81
C ASP A 113 -0.88 -15.77 32.08
N PHE A 114 -1.48 -15.71 33.28
CA PHE A 114 -0.75 -15.97 34.54
C PHE A 114 -0.02 -17.32 34.52
N TRP A 115 -0.68 -18.37 34.06
CA TRP A 115 -0.07 -19.69 33.95
C TRP A 115 1.09 -19.70 32.94
N ASN A 116 0.88 -19.15 31.75
CA ASN A 116 1.91 -19.10 30.72
C ASN A 116 3.14 -18.33 31.20
N LEU A 117 2.95 -17.19 31.87
CA LEU A 117 4.05 -16.38 32.38
C LEU A 117 4.83 -17.06 33.50
N TYR A 118 4.15 -17.77 34.39
CA TYR A 118 4.78 -18.56 35.44
C TYR A 118 5.57 -19.73 34.82
N LYS A 119 4.95 -20.42 33.86
CA LYS A 119 5.57 -21.53 33.14
C LYS A 119 6.82 -21.07 32.42
N ASP A 120 6.78 -19.95 31.70
CA ASP A 120 7.93 -19.41 30.97
C ASP A 120 9.08 -19.02 31.90
N ALA A 121 8.77 -18.48 33.08
CA ALA A 121 9.78 -18.09 34.07
C ALA A 121 10.51 -19.28 34.72
N PHE A 122 9.79 -20.38 35.00
CA PHE A 122 10.32 -21.46 35.85
C PHE A 122 10.50 -22.81 35.14
N SER A 123 9.86 -23.07 33.99
CA SER A 123 10.05 -24.33 33.25
C SER A 123 11.49 -24.63 32.86
N PRO A 124 12.34 -23.64 32.50
CA PRO A 124 13.76 -23.90 32.23
C PRO A 124 14.53 -24.50 33.41
N HIS A 125 13.98 -24.43 34.63
CA HIS A 125 14.61 -24.88 35.86
C HIS A 125 13.88 -26.07 36.52
N VAL A 126 12.95 -26.71 35.81
CA VAL A 126 12.07 -27.76 36.35
C VAL A 126 12.83 -28.99 36.88
N GLU A 127 13.99 -29.31 36.30
CA GLU A 127 14.82 -30.46 36.70
C GLU A 127 15.40 -30.29 38.11
N LEU A 128 15.67 -29.05 38.53
CA LEU A 128 16.22 -28.72 39.85
C LEU A 128 15.13 -28.26 40.82
N PHE A 129 14.07 -27.65 40.30
CA PHE A 129 13.02 -27.02 41.09
C PHE A 129 11.63 -27.37 40.52
N PRO A 130 10.87 -28.26 41.19
CA PRO A 130 9.52 -28.60 40.75
C PRO A 130 8.63 -27.36 40.64
N VAL A 131 7.85 -27.26 39.57
CA VAL A 131 6.92 -26.15 39.30
C VAL A 131 5.48 -26.52 39.66
N LEU A 132 4.68 -25.53 40.05
CA LEU A 132 3.25 -25.72 40.32
C LEU A 132 2.47 -26.08 39.05
N VAL A 133 1.33 -26.75 39.22
CA VAL A 133 0.37 -27.00 38.14
C VAL A 133 -0.52 -25.76 37.95
N ALA A 134 -1.06 -25.55 36.76
CA ALA A 134 -1.91 -24.41 36.42
C ALA A 134 -3.02 -24.12 37.46
N SER A 135 -3.69 -25.15 37.97
CA SER A 135 -4.76 -25.02 38.98
C SER A 135 -4.27 -24.40 40.29
N GLU A 136 -3.04 -24.72 40.71
CA GLU A 136 -2.45 -24.19 41.94
C GLU A 136 -1.93 -22.76 41.76
N VAL A 137 -1.37 -22.45 40.60
CA VAL A 137 -0.95 -21.08 40.26
C VAL A 137 -2.15 -20.13 40.23
N ILE A 138 -3.26 -20.53 39.60
CA ILE A 138 -4.49 -19.72 39.54
C ILE A 138 -5.08 -19.53 40.95
N LYS A 139 -5.08 -20.57 41.78
CA LYS A 139 -5.55 -20.48 43.18
C LYS A 139 -4.70 -19.51 44.00
N ASN A 140 -3.38 -19.56 43.84
CA ASN A 140 -2.46 -18.63 44.51
C ASN A 140 -2.64 -17.20 44.00
N ALA A 141 -2.88 -17.00 42.70
CA ALA A 141 -3.14 -15.67 42.11
C ALA A 141 -4.40 -15.02 42.70
N ASN A 142 -5.51 -15.78 42.78
CA ASN A 142 -6.75 -15.30 43.38
C ASN A 142 -6.62 -14.99 44.88
N THR A 143 -5.67 -15.64 45.56
CA THR A 143 -5.36 -15.39 46.98
C THR A 143 -4.44 -14.17 47.14
N ALA A 144 -3.51 -13.98 46.21
CA ALA A 144 -2.55 -12.88 46.23
C ALA A 144 -3.17 -11.52 45.85
N PHE A 145 -4.19 -11.54 44.99
CA PHE A 145 -4.88 -10.36 44.49
C PHE A 145 -6.39 -10.51 44.71
N GLU A 146 -6.85 -10.17 45.92
CA GLU A 146 -8.27 -10.23 46.29
C GLU A 146 -9.10 -9.24 45.45
N HIS A 147 -9.72 -9.71 44.36
CA HIS A 147 -10.60 -8.94 43.45
C HIS A 147 -9.95 -7.73 42.74
N ALA A 148 -8.62 -7.61 42.77
CA ALA A 148 -7.91 -6.56 42.04
C ALA A 148 -7.65 -7.02 40.61
N GLN A 149 -7.90 -6.12 39.65
CA GLN A 149 -7.29 -6.24 38.32
C GLN A 149 -5.80 -5.95 38.44
N VAL A 150 -4.98 -6.68 37.68
CA VAL A 150 -3.53 -6.74 37.88
C VAL A 150 -2.84 -6.60 36.54
N SER A 151 -1.87 -5.70 36.48
CA SER A 151 -0.99 -5.56 35.33
C SER A 151 0.43 -5.98 35.67
N ARG A 152 1.21 -6.30 34.64
CA ARG A 152 2.65 -6.47 34.80
C ARG A 152 3.25 -5.13 35.19
N ARG A 153 4.16 -5.17 36.15
CA ARG A 153 4.89 -3.99 36.60
C ARG A 153 5.58 -3.37 35.38
N LYS A 154 5.25 -2.13 35.07
CA LYS A 154 5.91 -1.38 34.00
C LYS A 154 7.26 -0.89 34.52
N GLU A 155 8.35 -1.26 33.86
CA GLU A 155 9.67 -0.73 34.23
C GLU A 155 9.85 0.64 33.58
N THR A 156 9.72 1.70 34.37
CA THR A 156 10.02 3.05 33.90
C THR A 156 11.51 3.12 33.61
N GLN A 157 11.91 3.08 32.33
CA GLN A 157 13.32 3.22 31.92
C GLN A 157 14.01 4.44 32.53
N ALA A 158 13.23 5.49 32.85
CA ALA A 158 13.70 6.67 33.59
C ALA A 158 14.36 6.31 34.93
N SER A 159 13.86 5.30 35.64
CA SER A 159 14.41 4.85 36.92
C SER A 159 15.79 4.21 36.76
N GLN A 160 16.00 3.44 35.68
CA GLN A 160 17.32 2.86 35.39
C GLN A 160 18.35 3.92 34.96
N GLN A 161 17.91 4.96 34.25
CA GLN A 161 18.76 6.08 33.83
C GLN A 161 19.34 6.83 35.03
N PHE A 162 18.62 6.90 36.14
CA PHE A 162 19.07 7.54 37.38
C PHE A 162 19.61 6.55 38.42
N LYS A 163 20.29 5.47 38.00
CA LYS A 163 21.03 4.58 38.91
C LYS A 163 22.48 5.04 39.08
N CYS A 164 22.97 5.09 40.31
CA CYS A 164 24.39 5.35 40.58
C CYS A 164 25.21 4.16 40.11
N GLN A 165 26.19 4.38 39.22
CA GLN A 165 27.07 3.35 38.68
C GLN A 165 28.51 3.48 39.18
N TRP A 166 28.68 4.08 40.36
CA TRP A 166 29.97 4.20 41.03
C TRP A 166 30.38 2.85 41.61
N ASP A 167 31.49 2.28 41.15
CA ASP A 167 32.07 0.99 41.57
C ASP A 167 31.04 -0.15 41.66
N ARG A 168 31.04 -1.04 40.66
CA ARG A 168 30.11 -2.19 40.56
C ARG A 168 30.05 -3.06 41.84
N SER A 169 31.05 -2.97 42.72
CA SER A 169 31.18 -3.78 43.92
C SER A 169 30.51 -3.22 45.18
N GLN A 170 30.10 -1.93 45.22
CA GLN A 170 29.56 -1.33 46.44
C GLN A 170 28.12 -0.83 46.31
N ARG A 171 27.21 -1.64 46.88
CA ARG A 171 25.79 -1.37 47.20
C ARG A 171 24.86 -1.09 46.01
N SER A 172 23.95 -2.04 45.82
CA SER A 172 22.65 -1.83 45.17
C SER A 172 21.84 -0.74 45.90
N ALA A 173 22.17 0.53 45.65
CA ALA A 173 21.32 1.65 46.05
C ALA A 173 20.08 1.68 45.13
N PRO A 174 18.89 1.98 45.67
CA PRO A 174 17.68 2.08 44.86
C PRO A 174 17.87 3.15 43.76
N PRO A 175 17.25 2.94 42.58
CA PRO A 175 17.23 3.95 41.53
C PRO A 175 16.70 5.27 42.08
N SER A 176 17.35 6.38 41.73
CA SER A 176 16.90 7.71 42.17
C SER A 176 15.63 8.12 41.44
N SER A 177 14.78 8.90 42.09
CA SER A 177 13.56 9.41 41.45
C SER A 177 13.84 10.48 40.39
N GLY A 178 15.07 11.01 40.32
CA GLY A 178 15.50 11.95 39.29
C GLY A 178 16.97 12.36 39.37
N ALA A 179 17.43 13.12 38.38
CA ALA A 179 18.82 13.58 38.26
C ALA A 179 19.33 14.35 39.48
N GLY A 180 18.46 15.08 40.18
CA GLY A 180 18.82 15.84 41.39
C GLY A 180 19.24 14.95 42.56
N GLU A 181 18.60 13.80 42.76
CA GLU A 181 19.03 12.83 43.79
C GLU A 181 20.30 12.09 43.38
N LEU A 182 20.48 11.85 42.07
CA LEU A 182 21.71 11.26 41.52
C LEU A 182 22.90 12.23 41.66
N TYR A 183 22.69 13.54 41.73
CA TYR A 183 23.78 14.53 41.85
C TYR A 183 24.62 14.34 43.12
N TYR A 184 23.97 14.09 44.25
CA TYR A 184 24.66 14.10 45.54
C TYR A 184 25.47 12.83 45.82
N ARG A 185 25.00 11.65 45.35
CA ARG A 185 25.65 10.36 45.70
C ARG A 185 27.08 10.23 45.14
N PRO A 186 27.35 10.52 43.86
CA PRO A 186 28.70 10.43 43.31
C PRO A 186 29.65 11.45 43.94
N ILE A 187 29.16 12.64 44.30
CA ILE A 187 29.97 13.64 45.00
C ILE A 187 30.36 13.15 46.41
N GLN A 188 29.45 12.45 47.10
CA GLN A 188 29.73 11.83 48.39
C GLN A 188 30.84 10.76 48.25
N HIS A 189 30.75 9.87 47.27
CA HIS A 189 31.82 8.90 47.01
C HIS A 189 33.18 9.54 46.74
N VAL A 190 33.21 10.65 46.01
CA VAL A 190 34.46 11.40 45.78
C VAL A 190 34.97 12.04 47.07
N ASN A 191 34.08 12.55 47.94
CA ASN A 191 34.47 13.12 49.24
C ASN A 191 35.05 12.08 50.19
N ASP A 192 34.53 10.86 50.17
CA ASP A 192 34.97 9.75 51.02
C ASP A 192 36.34 9.18 50.60
N LEU A 193 36.85 9.53 49.40
CA LEU A 193 38.22 9.18 49.00
C LEU A 193 39.25 9.90 49.88
N GLU A 194 40.06 9.11 50.58
CA GLU A 194 41.18 9.60 51.43
C GLU A 194 42.31 10.22 50.60
N ALA A 195 42.51 9.77 49.35
CA ALA A 195 43.56 10.26 48.47
C ALA A 195 43.22 11.61 47.82
N SER A 196 44.21 12.51 47.71
CA SER A 196 44.09 13.78 46.99
C SER A 196 44.01 13.62 45.46
N TYR A 197 44.44 12.46 44.95
CA TYR A 197 44.39 12.07 43.54
C TYR A 197 43.77 10.68 43.39
N GLY A 198 42.76 10.56 42.55
CA GLY A 198 42.04 9.31 42.31
C GLY A 198 41.57 9.16 40.86
N PRO A 199 41.41 7.93 40.36
CA PRO A 199 40.73 7.67 39.09
C PRO A 199 39.21 7.84 39.25
N CYS A 200 38.51 7.93 38.13
CA CYS A 200 37.06 7.81 38.13
C CYS A 200 36.66 6.33 38.23
N HIS A 201 35.79 5.99 39.20
CA HIS A 201 35.27 4.62 39.37
C HIS A 201 33.89 4.43 38.75
N TRP A 202 33.50 5.31 37.83
CA TRP A 202 32.26 5.14 37.08
C TRP A 202 32.38 3.95 36.13
N SER A 203 31.31 3.14 36.01
CA SER A 203 31.29 1.82 35.34
C SER A 203 31.92 1.75 33.93
N THR A 204 31.83 2.83 33.15
CA THR A 204 32.32 2.93 31.77
C THR A 204 33.48 3.91 31.61
N CYS A 205 33.94 4.53 32.70
CA CYS A 205 34.94 5.59 32.63
C CYS A 205 36.36 5.04 32.82
N GLY A 206 37.22 5.31 31.83
CA GLY A 206 38.66 5.02 31.89
C GLY A 206 39.53 6.22 32.25
N ALA A 207 38.97 7.27 32.87
CA ALA A 207 39.71 8.51 33.11
C ALA A 207 40.91 8.29 34.06
N ALA A 208 42.05 8.86 33.67
CA ALA A 208 43.30 8.81 34.43
C ALA A 208 43.17 9.52 35.80
N ARG A 209 44.11 9.23 36.71
CA ARG A 209 44.13 9.82 38.06
C ARG A 209 44.16 11.35 37.97
N MET A 210 43.24 11.98 38.66
CA MET A 210 43.04 13.42 38.61
C MET A 210 42.86 13.98 40.03
N PRO A 211 43.18 15.28 40.25
CA PRO A 211 42.99 15.90 41.55
C PRO A 211 41.51 15.89 41.93
N LYS A 212 41.22 15.77 43.23
CA LYS A 212 39.86 15.66 43.78
C LYS A 212 38.90 16.77 43.30
N SER A 213 39.39 18.00 43.10
CA SER A 213 38.61 19.12 42.55
C SER A 213 38.12 18.85 41.13
N HIS A 214 38.99 18.36 40.26
CA HIS A 214 38.64 18.01 38.88
C HIS A 214 37.81 16.74 38.83
N LEU A 215 38.06 15.77 39.74
CA LEU A 215 37.28 14.54 39.80
C LEU A 215 35.81 14.84 40.10
N ARG A 216 35.52 15.79 41.02
CA ARG A 216 34.14 16.23 41.29
C ARG A 216 33.44 16.74 40.04
N LEU A 217 34.09 17.60 39.26
CA LEU A 217 33.53 18.14 38.01
C LEU A 217 33.35 17.06 36.95
N HIS A 218 34.34 16.18 36.81
CA HIS A 218 34.29 15.08 35.85
C HIS A 218 33.13 14.12 36.12
N VAL A 219 32.88 13.78 37.39
CA VAL A 219 31.82 12.82 37.73
C VAL A 219 30.42 13.33 37.36
N LEU A 220 30.22 14.65 37.39
CA LEU A 220 28.95 15.26 36.95
C LEU A 220 28.68 15.08 35.45
N THR A 221 29.70 14.80 34.64
CA THR A 221 29.52 14.53 33.20
C THR A 221 28.87 13.18 32.92
N HIS A 222 28.89 12.26 33.90
CA HIS A 222 28.21 10.96 33.78
C HIS A 222 26.74 11.02 34.19
N ILE A 223 26.28 12.13 34.75
CA ILE A 223 24.89 12.32 35.16
C ILE A 223 24.05 12.65 33.93
N PRO A 224 23.01 11.87 33.62
CA PRO A 224 22.10 12.20 32.53
C PRO A 224 21.40 13.53 32.78
N SER A 225 21.29 14.35 31.73
CA SER A 225 20.55 15.61 31.76
C SER A 225 19.11 15.38 32.22
N SER A 226 18.60 16.25 33.10
CA SER A 226 17.19 16.27 33.50
C SER A 226 16.28 16.80 32.38
N GLN A 227 16.84 17.54 31.44
CA GLN A 227 16.11 18.08 30.30
C GLN A 227 16.21 17.11 29.11
N PRO A 228 15.09 16.80 28.46
CA PRO A 228 15.12 16.08 27.20
C PRO A 228 15.92 16.90 26.16
N PRO A 229 16.64 16.25 25.25
CA PRO A 229 17.37 16.95 24.20
C PRO A 229 16.38 17.78 23.36
N ALA A 230 16.81 18.99 22.97
CA ALA A 230 16.01 19.84 22.10
C ALA A 230 15.70 19.12 20.79
N ARG A 231 14.41 19.04 20.43
CA ARG A 231 13.96 18.45 19.16
C ARG A 231 14.26 19.42 18.01
N HIS A 232 14.50 18.87 16.83
CA HIS A 232 14.65 19.68 15.63
C HIS A 232 13.30 20.32 15.26
N PRO A 233 13.23 21.59 14.81
CA PRO A 233 11.96 22.27 14.51
C PRO A 233 11.08 21.58 13.46
N SER A 234 11.66 20.69 12.66
CA SER A 234 10.95 19.91 11.63
C SER A 234 10.37 18.59 12.16
N GLN A 235 10.51 18.28 13.45
CA GLN A 235 9.97 17.07 14.05
C GLN A 235 8.56 17.36 14.58
N ASP A 236 7.56 16.77 13.91
CA ASP A 236 6.18 16.78 14.38
C ASP A 236 6.07 15.95 15.67
N ASP A 237 5.15 16.34 16.57
CA ASP A 237 4.85 15.59 17.80
C ASP A 237 4.12 14.27 17.53
N ASN A 238 3.73 14.00 16.29
CA ASN A 238 2.98 12.83 15.88
C ASN A 238 3.73 12.00 14.83
N ILE A 239 3.61 10.69 14.97
CA ILE A 239 4.22 9.68 14.14
C ILE A 239 3.14 9.02 13.27
N THR A 240 3.31 9.06 11.95
CA THR A 240 2.38 8.49 10.95
C THR A 240 2.71 7.03 10.64
N ILE A 241 1.84 6.08 10.97
CA ILE A 241 2.08 4.63 10.84
C ILE A 241 0.97 4.01 9.99
N ALA A 242 1.29 2.94 9.24
CA ALA A 242 0.30 2.15 8.53
C ALA A 242 -0.60 1.41 9.54
N VAL A 243 -1.88 1.22 9.23
CA VAL A 243 -2.81 0.54 10.17
C VAL A 243 -2.40 -0.90 10.49
N ASP A 244 -1.69 -1.56 9.57
CA ASP A 244 -1.28 -2.96 9.72
C ASP A 244 0.00 -3.14 10.56
N ASP A 245 0.71 -2.06 10.90
CA ASP A 245 1.95 -2.18 11.67
C ASP A 245 1.66 -2.30 13.17
N ASN A 246 2.19 -3.35 13.79
CA ASN A 246 2.20 -3.50 15.24
C ASN A 246 3.10 -2.42 15.87
N TYR A 247 2.49 -1.56 16.68
CA TYR A 247 3.17 -0.55 17.48
C TYR A 247 3.02 -0.90 18.97
N PRO A 248 4.09 -0.83 19.79
CA PRO A 248 5.43 -0.30 19.50
C PRO A 248 6.34 -1.33 18.80
N LEU A 249 7.19 -0.86 17.89
CA LEU A 249 8.23 -1.69 17.30
C LEU A 249 9.37 -1.91 18.30
N ALA A 250 9.80 -3.17 18.47
CA ALA A 250 10.96 -3.52 19.31
C ALA A 250 12.26 -2.84 18.85
N ASN A 251 12.40 -2.57 17.54
CA ASN A 251 13.53 -1.85 16.98
C ASN A 251 13.05 -0.66 16.12
N PRO A 252 13.14 0.58 16.63
CA PRO A 252 12.60 1.77 15.95
C PRO A 252 13.36 2.11 14.65
N THR A 253 14.57 1.59 14.47
CA THR A 253 15.40 1.86 13.27
C THR A 253 14.99 1.04 12.05
N LEU A 254 14.22 -0.04 12.23
CA LEU A 254 13.73 -0.91 11.15
C LEU A 254 12.36 -0.48 10.62
N ARG A 255 11.90 0.71 11.01
CA ARG A 255 10.57 1.19 10.66
C ARG A 255 10.49 1.47 9.15
N PRO A 256 9.48 0.93 8.45
CA PRO A 256 9.27 1.26 7.05
C PRO A 256 8.96 2.76 6.88
N PRO A 257 9.30 3.36 5.73
CA PRO A 257 8.99 4.76 5.47
C PRO A 257 7.48 4.99 5.60
N PRO A 258 7.04 6.13 6.17
CA PRO A 258 5.62 6.40 6.34
C PRO A 258 4.93 6.45 4.97
N PRO A 259 3.67 5.98 4.87
CA PRO A 259 2.91 6.10 3.64
C PRO A 259 2.84 7.58 3.22
N PRO A 260 2.91 7.86 1.91
CA PRO A 260 2.91 9.24 1.42
C PRO A 260 1.62 9.97 1.82
N ARG A 261 1.77 11.22 2.26
CA ARG A 261 0.63 12.06 2.66
C ARG A 261 -0.26 12.34 1.45
N SER A 262 -1.55 12.00 1.55
CA SER A 262 -2.65 12.38 0.65
C SER A 262 -2.32 12.32 -0.85
N LYS A 263 -2.40 11.14 -1.48
CA LYS A 263 -2.29 11.01 -2.94
C LYS A 263 -3.67 10.86 -3.55
N SER A 264 -4.23 11.95 -4.09
CA SER A 264 -5.38 11.88 -4.97
C SER A 264 -4.93 11.77 -6.43
N VAL A 265 -5.53 10.84 -7.18
CA VAL A 265 -5.41 10.77 -8.64
C VAL A 265 -6.65 11.39 -9.24
N LYS A 266 -6.45 12.37 -10.11
CA LYS A 266 -7.53 13.03 -10.85
C LYS A 266 -7.52 12.53 -12.29
N PHE A 267 -8.67 12.09 -12.77
CA PHE A 267 -8.84 11.68 -14.17
C PHE A 267 -10.21 12.11 -14.71
N PRO A 268 -10.32 12.47 -16.00
CA PRO A 268 -11.59 12.81 -16.62
C PRO A 268 -12.44 11.57 -16.85
N ARG A 269 -13.75 11.68 -16.62
CA ARG A 269 -14.75 10.63 -16.86
C ARG A 269 -15.96 11.22 -17.60
N PRO A 270 -16.58 10.50 -18.55
CA PRO A 270 -17.84 10.94 -19.16
C PRO A 270 -18.94 11.14 -18.12
N ALA A 271 -19.49 12.36 -18.06
CA ALA A 271 -20.52 12.75 -17.06
C ALA A 271 -21.94 12.38 -17.51
N VAL A 272 -22.22 12.47 -18.81
CA VAL A 272 -23.56 12.31 -19.40
C VAL A 272 -23.50 11.31 -20.56
N ASP A 273 -24.62 10.65 -20.82
CA ASP A 273 -24.79 9.81 -22.00
C ASP A 273 -24.65 10.66 -23.28
N PRO A 274 -24.08 10.11 -24.38
CA PRO A 274 -23.85 10.88 -25.59
C PRO A 274 -25.17 11.39 -26.19
N PRO A 275 -25.21 12.62 -26.72
CA PRO A 275 -26.40 13.15 -27.38
C PRO A 275 -26.76 12.37 -28.65
N SER A 276 -28.00 12.53 -29.13
CA SER A 276 -28.52 11.84 -30.34
C SER A 276 -27.63 12.01 -31.57
N SER A 277 -27.08 13.21 -31.77
CA SER A 277 -26.12 13.53 -32.84
C SER A 277 -24.85 12.69 -32.76
N SER A 278 -24.22 12.59 -31.59
CA SER A 278 -23.04 11.75 -31.37
C SER A 278 -23.32 10.26 -31.58
N LEU A 279 -24.49 9.77 -31.14
CA LEU A 279 -24.91 8.39 -31.36
C LEU A 279 -25.11 8.10 -32.86
N THR A 280 -25.83 8.96 -33.58
CA THR A 280 -26.03 8.80 -35.03
C THR A 280 -24.71 8.89 -35.79
N ALA A 281 -23.81 9.79 -35.40
CA ALA A 281 -22.47 9.89 -35.98
C ALA A 281 -21.64 8.61 -35.74
N LEU A 282 -21.70 8.04 -34.54
CA LEU A 282 -21.05 6.77 -34.22
C LEU A 282 -21.63 5.61 -35.04
N LEU A 283 -22.96 5.55 -35.20
CA LEU A 283 -23.62 4.53 -36.01
C LEU A 283 -23.21 4.62 -37.48
N ILE A 284 -23.19 5.82 -38.06
CA ILE A 284 -22.70 6.04 -39.42
C ILE A 284 -21.25 5.58 -39.53
N THR A 285 -20.40 5.98 -38.58
CA THR A 285 -18.98 5.59 -38.54
C THR A 285 -18.83 4.07 -38.47
N ARG A 286 -19.65 3.38 -37.67
CA ARG A 286 -19.68 1.92 -37.55
C ARG A 286 -20.13 1.23 -38.83
N ILE A 287 -21.15 1.76 -39.52
CA ILE A 287 -21.60 1.25 -40.82
C ILE A 287 -20.48 1.37 -41.85
N LEU A 288 -19.80 2.52 -41.91
CA LEU A 288 -18.67 2.74 -42.81
C LEU A 288 -17.49 1.81 -42.49
N PHE A 289 -17.24 1.56 -41.20
CA PHE A 289 -16.22 0.63 -40.77
C PHE A 289 -16.52 -0.79 -41.25
N HIS A 290 -17.69 -1.33 -40.93
CA HIS A 290 -18.06 -2.68 -41.35
C HIS A 290 -18.15 -2.82 -42.86
N THR A 291 -18.64 -1.81 -43.58
CA THR A 291 -18.63 -1.85 -45.06
C THR A 291 -17.22 -1.87 -45.63
N SER A 292 -16.23 -1.27 -44.95
CA SER A 292 -14.82 -1.32 -45.36
C SER A 292 -14.04 -2.57 -44.90
N ALA A 293 -14.52 -3.23 -43.83
CA ALA A 293 -13.85 -4.37 -43.18
C ALA A 293 -14.43 -5.74 -43.58
N ARG A 294 -15.71 -5.82 -43.98
CA ARG A 294 -16.45 -7.09 -44.17
C ARG A 294 -15.97 -7.97 -45.32
N LEU A 295 -15.16 -7.48 -46.27
CA LEU A 295 -14.65 -8.31 -47.36
C LEU A 295 -13.36 -9.08 -47.03
N LEU A 296 -12.71 -8.82 -45.89
CA LEU A 296 -11.58 -9.66 -45.44
C LEU A 296 -12.04 -11.10 -45.21
N VAL A 297 -13.25 -11.29 -44.68
CA VAL A 297 -13.83 -12.62 -44.47
C VAL A 297 -14.15 -13.30 -45.81
N ALA A 298 -14.61 -12.55 -46.83
CA ALA A 298 -14.93 -13.15 -48.13
C ALA A 298 -13.67 -13.46 -48.96
N ALA A 299 -12.61 -12.65 -48.84
CA ALA A 299 -11.36 -12.84 -49.58
C ALA A 299 -10.44 -13.93 -48.98
N ASP A 300 -10.46 -14.14 -47.66
CA ASP A 300 -9.71 -15.25 -47.00
C ASP A 300 -10.44 -16.61 -47.08
N LEU A 301 -11.75 -16.63 -47.34
CA LEU A 301 -12.53 -17.86 -47.52
C LEU A 301 -12.64 -18.34 -48.97
N ALA A 302 -12.19 -17.54 -49.95
CA ALA A 302 -12.12 -17.99 -51.34
C ALA A 302 -10.84 -18.83 -51.53
N PRO A 303 -10.93 -20.14 -51.80
CA PRO A 303 -9.75 -20.92 -52.17
C PRO A 303 -9.20 -20.31 -53.44
N ARG A 304 -7.97 -19.79 -53.39
CA ARG A 304 -7.25 -19.41 -54.59
C ARG A 304 -7.20 -20.67 -55.47
N PRO A 305 -7.67 -20.65 -56.73
CA PRO A 305 -7.42 -21.74 -57.64
C PRO A 305 -5.94 -21.68 -57.99
N ASP A 306 -5.12 -22.28 -57.14
CA ASP A 306 -3.71 -22.50 -57.41
C ASP A 306 -3.64 -23.37 -58.67
N GLY A 307 -3.16 -22.75 -59.74
CA GLY A 307 -2.81 -23.41 -60.97
C GLY A 307 -1.69 -24.39 -60.69
N GLU A 308 -2.04 -25.63 -60.41
CA GLU A 308 -1.40 -26.83 -60.92
C GLU A 308 -2.07 -28.07 -60.28
N ARG A 309 -2.56 -28.95 -61.16
CA ARG A 309 -2.72 -30.39 -60.92
C ARG A 309 -3.98 -30.84 -60.15
N PHE A 310 -5.04 -31.13 -60.91
CA PHE A 310 -5.62 -32.48 -60.86
C PHE A 310 -6.31 -32.80 -62.20
N GLY A 311 -5.73 -33.74 -62.95
CA GLY A 311 -6.33 -34.27 -64.17
C GLY A 311 -7.43 -35.27 -63.81
N PHE A 312 -8.65 -34.98 -64.24
CA PHE A 312 -9.71 -35.98 -64.43
C PHE A 312 -10.08 -35.98 -65.92
N PRO A 313 -9.84 -37.09 -66.65
CA PRO A 313 -10.24 -37.19 -68.05
C PRO A 313 -11.75 -37.40 -68.17
N GLY A 314 -12.41 -36.50 -68.90
CA GLY A 314 -13.69 -36.74 -69.58
C GLY A 314 -14.94 -36.33 -68.82
N VAL A 315 -15.49 -35.18 -69.16
CA VAL A 315 -16.81 -34.98 -69.81
C VAL A 315 -16.85 -33.52 -70.23
N VAL A 316 -17.08 -33.27 -71.51
CA VAL A 316 -17.40 -31.95 -72.04
C VAL A 316 -18.89 -31.76 -71.80
N GLU A 317 -19.25 -30.93 -70.83
CA GLU A 317 -20.58 -30.32 -70.78
C GLU A 317 -20.41 -28.88 -71.25
N GLU A 318 -20.97 -28.61 -72.43
CA GLU A 318 -21.25 -27.27 -72.94
C GLU A 318 -22.31 -26.67 -72.01
N ASP A 319 -21.91 -25.75 -71.12
CA ASP A 319 -22.84 -24.91 -70.37
C ASP A 319 -22.62 -23.45 -70.75
N ASP A 320 -23.58 -22.94 -71.52
CA ASP A 320 -23.75 -21.55 -71.89
C ASP A 320 -24.17 -20.74 -70.66
N GLY A 321 -23.20 -20.44 -69.79
CA GLY A 321 -23.38 -19.54 -68.65
C GLY A 321 -22.76 -18.18 -68.93
N GLU A 322 -23.58 -17.15 -69.18
CA GLU A 322 -23.17 -15.76 -69.16
C GLU A 322 -22.40 -15.47 -67.85
N VAL A 323 -21.08 -15.35 -67.94
CA VAL A 323 -20.23 -14.88 -66.84
C VAL A 323 -20.54 -13.39 -66.67
N MET A 324 -21.52 -13.08 -65.82
CA MET A 324 -21.67 -11.78 -65.21
C MET A 324 -20.35 -11.45 -64.51
N SER A 325 -19.52 -10.63 -65.16
CA SER A 325 -18.33 -10.05 -64.55
C SER A 325 -18.81 -9.08 -63.47
N GLU A 326 -19.13 -9.59 -62.29
CA GLU A 326 -19.41 -8.78 -61.13
C GLU A 326 -18.22 -7.82 -60.89
N ASP A 327 -18.54 -6.56 -60.60
CA ASP A 327 -17.63 -5.43 -60.42
C ASP A 327 -16.77 -5.58 -59.14
N TYR A 328 -16.00 -6.66 -59.05
CA TYR A 328 -15.11 -6.96 -57.93
C TYR A 328 -14.00 -5.90 -57.76
N GLY A 329 -13.67 -5.17 -58.84
CA GLY A 329 -12.63 -4.13 -58.84
C GLY A 329 -13.03 -2.88 -58.05
N GLY A 330 -14.25 -2.37 -58.25
CA GLY A 330 -14.75 -1.19 -57.56
C GLY A 330 -14.95 -1.41 -56.06
N GLU A 331 -15.44 -2.58 -55.66
CA GLU A 331 -15.68 -2.89 -54.24
C GLU A 331 -14.35 -2.97 -53.45
N ALA A 332 -13.37 -3.71 -53.97
CA ALA A 332 -12.05 -3.83 -53.35
C ALA A 332 -11.31 -2.48 -53.25
N GLU A 333 -11.53 -1.57 -54.20
CA GLU A 333 -10.98 -0.22 -54.14
C GLU A 333 -11.63 0.65 -53.06
N GLY A 334 -12.97 0.62 -52.97
CA GLY A 334 -13.72 1.35 -51.94
C GLY A 334 -13.29 0.94 -50.54
N GLU A 335 -13.11 -0.36 -50.31
CA GLU A 335 -12.66 -0.88 -49.02
C GLU A 335 -11.23 -0.46 -48.65
N ARG A 336 -10.29 -0.53 -49.60
CA ARG A 336 -8.92 -0.08 -49.37
C ARG A 336 -8.89 1.41 -49.02
N LYS A 337 -9.70 2.22 -49.69
CA LYS A 337 -9.87 3.66 -49.39
C LYS A 337 -10.49 3.86 -48.00
N GLY A 338 -11.52 3.08 -47.66
CA GLY A 338 -12.14 3.06 -46.34
C GLY A 338 -11.13 2.77 -45.23
N ARG A 339 -10.37 1.68 -45.35
CA ARG A 339 -9.34 1.29 -44.37
C ARG A 339 -8.30 2.39 -44.16
N ARG A 340 -7.76 2.95 -45.25
CA ARG A 340 -6.81 4.07 -45.16
C ARG A 340 -7.42 5.30 -44.48
N ALA A 341 -8.71 5.56 -44.70
CA ALA A 341 -9.41 6.66 -44.04
C ALA A 341 -9.56 6.41 -42.53
N PHE A 342 -9.86 5.17 -42.11
CA PHE A 342 -9.93 4.79 -40.68
C PHE A 342 -8.58 4.91 -39.97
N VAL A 343 -7.48 4.52 -40.61
CA VAL A 343 -6.12 4.79 -40.09
C VAL A 343 -5.90 6.29 -39.89
N GLY A 344 -6.41 7.12 -40.81
CA GLY A 344 -6.31 8.58 -40.74
C GLY A 344 -7.11 9.25 -39.62
N VAL A 345 -8.17 8.62 -39.09
CA VAL A 345 -8.99 9.15 -37.98
C VAL A 345 -8.73 8.46 -36.65
N ARG A 346 -7.86 7.46 -36.62
CA ARG A 346 -7.59 6.63 -35.44
C ARG A 346 -7.31 7.43 -34.17
N ARG A 347 -6.39 8.40 -34.22
CA ARG A 347 -6.06 9.25 -33.06
C ARG A 347 -7.24 10.07 -32.54
N MET A 348 -8.20 10.39 -33.42
CA MET A 348 -9.41 11.10 -33.04
C MET A 348 -10.35 10.17 -32.27
N LEU A 349 -10.44 8.90 -32.68
CA LEU A 349 -11.23 7.87 -32.01
C LEU A 349 -10.62 7.41 -30.67
N GLU A 350 -9.29 7.34 -30.56
CA GLU A 350 -8.59 7.00 -29.30
C GLU A 350 -8.91 7.95 -28.14
N GLY A 351 -9.21 9.20 -28.45
CA GLY A 351 -9.61 10.22 -27.47
C GLY A 351 -11.07 10.14 -27.03
N VAL A 352 -11.91 9.36 -27.70
CA VAL A 352 -13.35 9.30 -27.42
C VAL A 352 -13.58 8.48 -26.14
N ARG A 353 -14.34 9.04 -25.20
CA ARG A 353 -14.80 8.38 -23.98
C ARG A 353 -16.33 8.40 -23.91
N MET A 354 -16.97 7.24 -23.84
CA MET A 354 -18.42 7.13 -23.66
C MET A 354 -18.74 6.40 -22.36
N LYS A 355 -19.92 6.68 -21.79
CA LYS A 355 -20.37 6.05 -20.54
C LYS A 355 -20.82 4.60 -20.74
N ASP A 356 -21.35 4.28 -21.92
CA ASP A 356 -21.79 2.94 -22.29
C ASP A 356 -20.61 2.07 -22.77
N GLU A 357 -20.40 0.92 -22.12
CA GLU A 357 -19.33 -0.03 -22.42
C GLU A 357 -19.44 -0.63 -23.82
N ALA A 358 -20.65 -0.84 -24.35
CA ALA A 358 -20.85 -1.39 -25.69
C ALA A 358 -20.38 -0.40 -26.76
N LEU A 359 -20.67 0.89 -26.57
CA LEU A 359 -20.21 1.94 -27.49
C LEU A 359 -18.69 2.12 -27.44
N VAL A 360 -18.09 2.01 -26.25
CA VAL A 360 -16.62 2.02 -26.08
C VAL A 360 -15.99 0.82 -26.78
N SER A 361 -16.59 -0.36 -26.66
CA SER A 361 -16.14 -1.58 -27.36
C SER A 361 -16.15 -1.42 -28.88
N TRP A 362 -17.19 -0.77 -29.44
CA TRP A 362 -17.24 -0.46 -30.87
C TRP A 362 -16.12 0.48 -31.32
N ILE A 363 -15.78 1.47 -30.50
CA ILE A 363 -14.68 2.39 -30.80
C ILE A 363 -13.33 1.65 -30.73
N ALA A 364 -13.14 0.81 -29.71
CA ALA A 364 -11.94 -0.02 -29.58
C ALA A 364 -11.74 -0.93 -30.79
N GLU A 365 -12.79 -1.63 -31.23
CA GLU A 365 -12.78 -2.45 -32.45
C GLU A 365 -12.27 -1.67 -33.68
N MET A 366 -12.76 -0.44 -33.88
CA MET A 366 -12.35 0.42 -35.00
C MET A 366 -10.92 0.93 -34.88
N VAL A 367 -10.44 1.17 -33.66
CA VAL A 367 -9.05 1.60 -33.38
C VAL A 367 -8.07 0.44 -33.59
N ASP A 368 -8.41 -0.75 -33.09
CA ASP A 368 -7.57 -1.95 -33.13
C ASP A 368 -7.41 -2.47 -34.56
N ALA A 369 -8.48 -2.51 -35.35
CA ALA A 369 -8.40 -2.89 -36.76
C ALA A 369 -7.53 -1.94 -37.60
N GLY A 370 -7.31 -0.70 -37.13
CA GLY A 370 -6.35 0.23 -37.71
C GLY A 370 -4.88 -0.18 -37.54
N PHE A 371 -4.56 -1.06 -36.58
CA PHE A 371 -3.22 -1.63 -36.41
C PHE A 371 -2.94 -2.77 -37.39
N ASP A 372 -3.89 -3.68 -37.60
CA ASP A 372 -3.69 -4.84 -38.49
C ASP A 372 -3.54 -4.43 -39.96
N GLY A 373 -4.16 -3.30 -40.36
CA GLY A 373 -4.03 -2.74 -41.71
C GLY A 373 -2.68 -2.05 -42.01
N LEU A 374 -1.76 -1.94 -41.05
CA LEU A 374 -0.41 -1.38 -41.22
C LEU A 374 0.68 -2.46 -41.38
N LEU A 375 0.35 -3.73 -41.13
CA LEU A 375 1.30 -4.86 -41.17
C LEU A 375 1.24 -5.69 -42.47
N GLN A 376 0.50 -5.24 -43.49
CA GLN A 376 0.45 -5.87 -44.82
C GLN A 376 0.86 -4.93 -45.95
#